data_AF-A0A316CLF5-F1
#
_entry.id   AF-A0A316CLF5-F1
#
_cell.length_a   1.000
_cell.length_b   1.000
_cell.length_c   1.000
_cell.angle_alpha   90.00
_cell.angle_beta   90.00
_cell.angle_gamma   90.00
#
_symmetry.space_group_name_H-M   'P 1'
#
loop_
_entity.id
_entity.type
_entity.pdbx_description
1 polymer ?
#
loop_
_entity_poly.entity_id
_entity_poly.type
_entity_poly.pdbx_seq_one_letter_code
_entity_poly.pdbx_strand_id
1 'polypeptide(L)'
;MTLLKPNEPWMQDAETAAQRRHGTSGHGRPGRAARSELALRNAMEDLMRQRMPEARMCHEMVMGARAVRADLVAVAPAHIAAIEVKGAYDDTSRLLHQIGMYQLCVPEVWMVVDVRHEADAKLIRHLLPSVGLIAADGVTHLSHDWSSDERPVSIDVVAEPEPRSPVPEMALEMLWAEELRSACSHLRVSVGSKATRPAMIKSIGELCSLSEIQVAVCRELRGRDALWRADAPVRRRA
;
A
#
# COMPACT_ATOMS: atom_id res chain seq x y z
N MET A 1 -25.43 3.05 -12.18
CA MET A 1 -24.18 2.98 -11.39
C MET A 1 -23.11 3.66 -12.23
N THR A 2 -22.90 4.95 -11.98
CA THR A 2 -22.05 5.79 -12.83
C THR A 2 -20.60 5.53 -12.46
N LEU A 3 -19.87 4.82 -13.33
CA LEU A 3 -18.43 4.72 -13.24
C LEU A 3 -17.87 6.15 -13.34
N LEU A 4 -17.31 6.65 -12.25
CA LEU A 4 -16.49 7.86 -12.27
C LEU A 4 -15.40 7.64 -13.32
N LYS A 5 -15.47 8.42 -14.41
CA LYS A 5 -14.36 8.52 -15.36
C LYS A 5 -13.15 9.07 -14.58
N PRO A 6 -11.97 8.46 -14.67
CA PRO A 6 -10.77 9.12 -14.18
C PRO A 6 -10.54 10.35 -15.05
N ASN A 7 -10.68 11.53 -14.46
CA ASN A 7 -10.41 12.82 -15.11
C ASN A 7 -8.90 13.17 -15.10
N GLU A 8 -8.02 12.20 -14.85
CA GLU A 8 -6.63 12.47 -14.54
C GLU A 8 -5.67 11.89 -15.59
N PRO A 9 -4.68 12.66 -16.04
CA PRO A 9 -3.61 12.15 -16.89
C PRO A 9 -2.83 11.05 -16.15
N TRP A 10 -2.79 9.86 -16.74
CA TRP A 10 -2.22 8.60 -16.25
C TRP A 10 -0.67 8.56 -16.21
N MET A 11 0.00 9.70 -16.43
CA MET A 11 1.46 9.84 -16.37
C MET A 11 1.82 11.10 -15.60
N GLN A 12 1.85 11.04 -14.28
CA GLN A 12 2.31 12.16 -13.45
C GLN A 12 3.21 11.67 -12.32
N ASP A 13 4.30 12.39 -12.10
CA ASP A 13 5.23 12.15 -11.00
C ASP A 13 4.66 12.58 -9.64
N ALA A 14 5.31 12.13 -8.56
CA ALA A 14 4.94 12.38 -7.18
C ALA A 14 4.84 13.88 -6.83
N GLU A 15 5.69 14.68 -7.48
CA GLU A 15 5.77 16.12 -7.27
C GLU A 15 4.53 16.83 -7.85
N THR A 16 4.10 16.42 -9.05
CA THR A 16 2.90 16.95 -9.72
C THR A 16 1.61 16.58 -9.00
N ALA A 17 1.54 15.39 -8.40
CA ALA A 17 0.37 14.94 -7.62
C ALA A 17 0.24 15.69 -6.28
N ALA A 18 1.36 15.93 -5.57
CA ALA A 18 1.38 16.69 -4.33
C ALA A 18 0.96 18.15 -4.52
N GLN A 19 1.18 18.70 -5.72
CA GLN A 19 0.77 20.07 -6.08
C GLN A 19 -0.74 20.21 -6.34
N ARG A 20 -1.48 19.13 -6.63
CA ARG A 20 -2.91 19.17 -7.02
C ARG A 20 -3.92 19.20 -5.88
N ARG A 21 -3.54 18.83 -4.64
CA ARG A 21 -4.46 18.93 -3.49
C ARG A 21 -4.83 20.40 -3.15
N HIS A 22 -4.29 21.39 -3.87
CA HIS A 22 -4.66 22.80 -3.79
C HIS A 22 -5.42 23.27 -5.04
N GLY A 23 -6.59 23.87 -4.81
CA GLY A 23 -7.50 24.31 -5.86
C GLY A 23 -6.87 25.27 -6.87
N THR A 24 -7.25 25.09 -8.13
CA THR A 24 -7.33 26.09 -9.21
C THR A 24 -6.40 27.30 -9.08
N SER A 25 -5.09 27.08 -9.07
CA SER A 25 -4.10 28.06 -9.51
C SER A 25 -2.79 27.33 -9.78
N GLY A 26 -2.47 27.19 -11.06
CA GLY A 26 -1.18 26.66 -11.47
C GLY A 26 -0.07 27.47 -10.79
N HIS A 27 0.91 26.76 -10.21
CA HIS A 27 2.11 27.25 -9.49
C HIS A 27 2.03 27.26 -7.95
N GLY A 28 1.00 26.68 -7.34
CA GLY A 28 0.94 26.47 -5.88
C GLY A 28 1.85 25.34 -5.38
N ARG A 29 2.84 25.66 -4.55
CA ARG A 29 3.69 24.66 -3.86
C ARG A 29 2.83 23.80 -2.90
N PRO A 30 3.17 22.51 -2.67
CA PRO A 30 2.41 21.65 -1.77
C PRO A 30 2.34 22.23 -0.34
N GLY A 31 1.18 22.08 0.30
CA GLY A 31 0.98 22.51 1.69
C GLY A 31 1.82 21.68 2.68
N ARG A 32 2.05 22.19 3.90
CA ARG A 32 2.86 21.53 4.94
C ARG A 32 2.44 20.07 5.20
N ALA A 33 1.14 19.79 5.26
CA ALA A 33 0.62 18.44 5.44
C ALA A 33 1.06 17.48 4.33
N ALA A 34 0.91 17.88 3.06
CA ALA A 34 1.31 17.07 1.91
C ALA A 34 2.82 16.83 1.86
N ARG A 35 3.64 17.81 2.29
CA ARG A 35 5.10 17.66 2.38
C ARG A 35 5.52 16.67 3.46
N SER A 36 4.90 16.74 4.64
CA SER A 36 5.17 15.81 5.75
C SER A 36 4.82 14.37 5.34
N GLU A 37 3.63 14.15 4.76
CA GLU A 37 3.19 12.85 4.25
C GLU A 37 4.14 12.31 3.16
N LEU A 38 4.52 13.15 2.19
CA LEU A 38 5.40 12.76 1.09
C LEU A 38 6.81 12.39 1.57
N ALA A 39 7.36 13.15 2.52
CA ALA A 39 8.70 12.89 3.07
C ALA A 39 8.75 11.53 3.78
N LEU A 40 7.76 11.24 4.63
CA LEU A 40 7.66 9.94 5.30
C LEU A 40 7.48 8.79 4.30
N ARG A 41 6.63 8.99 3.28
CA ARG A 41 6.37 7.98 2.25
C ARG A 41 7.63 7.66 1.43
N ASN A 42 8.40 8.68 1.03
CA ASN A 42 9.64 8.48 0.28
C ASN A 42 10.70 7.75 1.12
N ALA A 43 10.88 8.16 2.38
CA ALA A 43 11.82 7.51 3.28
C ALA A 43 11.44 6.03 3.53
N MET A 44 10.14 5.73 3.59
CA MET A 44 9.65 4.36 3.67
C MET A 44 9.84 3.57 2.36
N GLU A 45 9.67 4.21 1.21
CA GLU A 45 9.96 3.60 -0.09
C GLU A 45 11.44 3.17 -0.15
N ASP A 46 12.37 4.04 0.26
CA ASP A 46 13.80 3.74 0.32
C ASP A 46 14.12 2.57 1.26
N LEU A 47 13.50 2.55 2.45
CA LEU A 47 13.66 1.44 3.39
C LEU A 47 13.16 0.12 2.78
N MET A 48 11.99 0.13 2.13
CA MET A 48 11.43 -1.05 1.49
C MET A 48 12.26 -1.51 0.29
N ARG A 49 12.87 -0.61 -0.47
CA ARG A 49 13.80 -0.98 -1.55
C ARG A 49 15.07 -1.65 -1.02
N GLN A 50 15.56 -1.23 0.15
CA GLN A 50 16.70 -1.88 0.79
C GLN A 50 16.33 -3.27 1.33
N ARG A 51 15.15 -3.41 1.96
CA ARG A 51 14.70 -4.67 2.56
C ARG A 51 14.15 -5.68 1.56
N MET A 52 13.51 -5.20 0.50
CA MET A 52 12.87 -6.01 -0.55
C MET A 52 13.28 -5.50 -1.94
N PRO A 53 14.55 -5.71 -2.37
CA PRO A 53 15.07 -5.14 -3.61
C PRO A 53 14.33 -5.56 -4.88
N GLU A 54 13.70 -6.75 -4.86
CA GLU A 54 12.93 -7.29 -5.99
C GLU A 54 11.45 -6.90 -5.97
N ALA A 55 11.02 -6.19 -4.93
CA ALA A 55 9.65 -5.77 -4.79
C ALA A 55 9.32 -4.61 -5.72
N ARG A 56 8.12 -4.70 -6.29
CA ARG A 56 7.51 -3.58 -6.99
C ARG A 56 6.86 -2.66 -5.95
N MET A 57 7.22 -1.38 -5.97
CA MET A 57 6.53 -0.37 -5.15
C MET A 57 5.23 0.05 -5.82
N CYS A 58 4.12 -0.04 -5.09
CA CYS A 58 2.79 0.30 -5.57
C CYS A 58 2.12 1.24 -4.56
N HIS A 59 1.59 2.37 -5.01
CA HIS A 59 0.93 3.34 -4.14
C HIS A 59 -0.60 3.25 -4.26
N GLU A 60 -1.29 3.63 -3.19
CA GLU A 60 -2.75 3.74 -3.14
C GLU A 60 -3.46 2.44 -3.53
N MET A 61 -2.99 1.30 -3.00
CA MET A 61 -3.55 -0.01 -3.34
C MET A 61 -4.84 -0.28 -2.57
N VAL A 62 -5.93 -0.54 -3.30
CA VAL A 62 -7.24 -0.88 -2.70
C VAL A 62 -7.20 -2.29 -2.12
N MET A 63 -7.62 -2.44 -0.86
CA MET A 63 -7.54 -3.67 -0.06
C MET A 63 -8.78 -3.82 0.83
N GLY A 64 -8.85 -4.92 1.58
CA GLY A 64 -9.87 -5.12 2.62
C GLY A 64 -11.29 -5.14 2.07
N ALA A 65 -11.56 -5.99 1.07
CA ALA A 65 -12.84 -6.00 0.35
C ALA A 65 -13.24 -4.62 -0.22
N ARG A 66 -12.23 -3.83 -0.62
CA ARG A 66 -12.34 -2.46 -1.16
C ARG A 66 -12.78 -1.40 -0.15
N ALA A 67 -12.70 -1.70 1.15
CA ALA A 67 -13.04 -0.76 2.21
C ALA A 67 -11.89 0.20 2.58
N VAL A 68 -10.64 -0.19 2.30
CA VAL A 68 -9.44 0.54 2.69
C VAL A 68 -8.44 0.61 1.53
N ARG A 69 -7.46 1.51 1.65
CA ARG A 69 -6.46 1.73 0.62
C ARG A 69 -5.11 2.03 1.27
N ALA A 70 -4.15 1.13 1.07
CA ALA A 70 -2.81 1.28 1.61
C ALA A 70 -2.02 2.35 0.85
N ASP A 71 -1.31 3.19 1.59
CA ASP A 71 -0.50 4.29 1.05
C ASP A 71 0.64 3.75 0.18
N LEU A 72 1.35 2.75 0.67
CA LEU A 72 2.44 2.08 -0.04
C LEU A 72 2.30 0.57 0.15
N VAL A 73 2.59 -0.18 -0.90
CA VAL A 73 2.67 -1.63 -0.88
C VAL A 73 3.92 -2.08 -1.62
N ALA A 74 4.75 -2.88 -0.96
CA ALA A 74 5.90 -3.55 -1.55
C ALA A 74 5.49 -4.97 -1.97
N VAL A 75 5.51 -5.26 -3.27
CA VAL A 75 5.10 -6.56 -3.82
C VAL A 75 6.30 -7.32 -4.38
N ALA A 76 6.85 -8.24 -3.59
CA ALA A 76 7.91 -9.17 -4.00
C ALA A 76 7.32 -10.41 -4.71
N PRO A 77 8.13 -11.32 -5.30
CA PRO A 77 7.62 -12.49 -6.01
C PRO A 77 6.69 -13.40 -5.20
N ALA A 78 6.92 -13.49 -3.88
CA ALA A 78 6.17 -14.36 -2.98
C ALA A 78 5.88 -13.72 -1.62
N HIS A 79 5.98 -12.39 -1.49
CA HIS A 79 5.74 -11.67 -0.24
C HIS A 79 5.16 -10.28 -0.52
N ILE A 80 4.29 -9.79 0.37
CA ILE A 80 3.66 -8.49 0.24
C ILE A 80 3.69 -7.79 1.59
N ALA A 81 4.18 -6.56 1.60
CA ALA A 81 4.07 -5.67 2.75
C ALA A 81 3.14 -4.50 2.43
N ALA A 82 2.17 -4.21 3.29
CA ALA A 82 1.31 -3.03 3.21
C ALA A 82 1.70 -2.00 4.27
N ILE A 83 1.70 -0.74 3.91
CA ILE A 83 2.18 0.35 4.74
C ILE A 83 1.12 1.44 4.78
N GLU A 84 0.76 1.88 5.98
CA GLU A 84 0.01 3.13 6.21
C GLU A 84 0.97 4.21 6.72
N VAL A 85 0.85 5.42 6.17
CA VAL A 85 1.63 6.60 6.57
C VAL A 85 0.70 7.61 7.24
N LYS A 86 1.14 8.17 8.38
CA LYS A 86 0.49 9.31 9.04
C LYS A 86 1.52 10.40 9.34
N GLY A 87 1.45 11.50 8.59
CA GLY A 87 2.23 12.70 8.84
C GLY A 87 1.71 13.47 10.06
N ALA A 88 2.44 14.53 10.45
CA ALA A 88 2.22 15.29 11.69
C ALA A 88 0.86 16.02 11.81
N TYR A 89 0.07 16.05 10.73
CA TYR A 89 -1.20 16.75 10.62
C TYR A 89 -2.37 15.79 10.35
N ASP A 90 -2.12 14.49 10.30
CA ASP A 90 -3.13 13.49 9.98
C ASP A 90 -3.97 13.13 11.20
N ASP A 91 -5.20 12.68 10.92
CA ASP A 91 -6.07 12.06 11.92
C ASP A 91 -5.77 10.56 12.02
N THR A 92 -5.52 10.08 13.24
CA THR A 92 -5.23 8.68 13.57
C THR A 92 -6.48 7.87 13.90
N SER A 93 -7.67 8.48 13.95
CA SER A 93 -8.93 7.83 14.36
C SER A 93 -9.28 6.58 13.56
N ARG A 94 -8.85 6.50 12.29
CA ARG A 94 -9.11 5.37 11.38
C ARG A 94 -7.98 4.36 11.30
N LEU A 95 -6.82 4.65 11.89
CA LEU A 95 -5.60 3.88 11.72
C LEU A 95 -5.78 2.42 12.15
N LEU A 96 -6.43 2.18 13.29
CA LEU A 96 -6.70 0.83 13.79
C LEU A 96 -7.51 -0.01 12.78
N HIS A 97 -8.57 0.57 12.20
CA HIS A 97 -9.40 -0.13 11.22
C HIS A 97 -8.62 -0.40 9.93
N GLN A 98 -7.85 0.57 9.43
CA GLN A 98 -7.04 0.40 8.22
C GLN A 98 -6.03 -0.73 8.38
N ILE A 99 -5.24 -0.69 9.46
CA ILE A 99 -4.20 -1.69 9.75
C ILE A 99 -4.81 -3.06 10.00
N GLY A 100 -5.91 -3.15 10.76
CA GLY A 100 -6.64 -4.40 10.97
C GLY A 100 -7.09 -5.03 9.64
N MET A 101 -7.58 -4.22 8.70
CA MET A 101 -7.98 -4.71 7.38
C MET A 101 -6.77 -5.13 6.51
N TYR A 102 -5.62 -4.46 6.61
CA TYR A 102 -4.41 -4.87 5.89
C TYR A 102 -3.90 -6.23 6.37
N GLN A 103 -3.96 -6.51 7.68
CA GLN A 103 -3.54 -7.79 8.26
C GLN A 103 -4.34 -8.99 7.76
N LEU A 104 -5.55 -8.77 7.24
CA LEU A 104 -6.34 -9.82 6.60
C LEU A 104 -5.86 -10.10 5.17
N CYS A 105 -5.30 -9.10 4.49
CA CYS A 105 -4.96 -9.17 3.08
C CYS A 105 -3.52 -9.60 2.80
N VAL A 106 -2.56 -9.16 3.63
CA VAL A 106 -1.12 -9.35 3.38
C VAL A 106 -0.39 -9.86 4.62
N PRO A 107 0.75 -10.54 4.44
CA PRO A 107 1.48 -11.10 5.56
C PRO A 107 2.17 -10.05 6.43
N GLU A 108 2.66 -8.96 5.84
CA GLU A 108 3.43 -7.94 6.55
C GLU A 108 2.73 -6.59 6.50
N VAL A 109 2.62 -5.93 7.66
CA VAL A 109 1.96 -4.62 7.78
C VAL A 109 2.81 -3.68 8.61
N TRP A 110 2.97 -2.46 8.13
CA TRP A 110 3.67 -1.38 8.81
C TRP A 110 2.77 -0.19 9.08
N MET A 111 2.92 0.40 10.26
CA MET A 111 2.51 1.75 10.57
C MET A 111 3.75 2.65 10.57
N VAL A 112 3.72 3.71 9.76
CA VAL A 112 4.75 4.75 9.75
C VAL A 112 4.09 6.04 10.19
N VAL A 113 4.47 6.55 11.36
CA VAL A 113 3.83 7.72 11.95
C VAL A 113 4.84 8.78 12.31
N ASP A 114 4.41 10.04 12.21
CA ASP A 114 5.14 11.14 12.85
C ASP A 114 5.23 10.92 14.37
N VAL A 115 6.32 11.34 15.00
CA VAL A 115 6.54 11.24 16.46
C VAL A 115 5.37 11.75 17.31
N ARG A 116 4.58 12.71 16.81
CA ARG A 116 3.38 13.21 17.50
C ARG A 116 2.28 12.16 17.67
N HIS A 117 2.25 11.17 16.80
CA HIS A 117 1.25 10.09 16.77
C HIS A 117 1.78 8.77 17.34
N GLU A 118 3.01 8.75 17.85
CA GLU A 118 3.67 7.54 18.35
C GLU A 118 2.88 6.87 19.48
N ALA A 119 2.28 7.64 20.40
CA ALA A 119 1.51 7.10 21.52
C ALA A 119 0.28 6.31 21.04
N ASP A 120 -0.48 6.86 20.09
CA ASP A 120 -1.63 6.17 19.49
C ASP A 120 -1.18 4.92 18.74
N ALA A 121 -0.09 5.02 17.97
CA ALA A 121 0.43 3.89 17.20
C ALA A 121 0.95 2.77 18.11
N LYS A 122 1.57 3.09 19.25
CA LYS A 122 1.95 2.12 20.29
C LYS A 122 0.72 1.43 20.90
N LEU A 123 -0.36 2.16 21.14
CA LEU A 123 -1.61 1.58 21.63
C LEU A 123 -2.23 0.62 20.59
N ILE A 124 -2.26 1.02 19.31
CA ILE A 124 -2.74 0.16 18.23
C ILE A 124 -1.87 -1.10 18.12
N ARG A 125 -0.55 -0.96 18.19
CA ARG A 125 0.38 -2.09 18.18
C ARG A 125 0.16 -3.03 19.38
N HIS A 126 -0.17 -2.50 20.55
CA HIS A 126 -0.51 -3.35 21.71
C HIS A 126 -1.70 -4.27 21.41
N LEU A 127 -2.68 -3.78 20.65
CA LEU A 127 -3.83 -4.56 20.19
C LEU A 127 -3.49 -5.48 19.01
N LEU A 128 -2.56 -5.05 18.14
CA LEU A 128 -2.13 -5.75 16.93
C LEU A 128 -0.61 -5.99 16.94
N PRO A 129 -0.09 -6.91 17.77
CA PRO A 129 1.34 -7.06 18.05
C PRO A 129 2.17 -7.60 16.87
N SER A 130 1.54 -7.96 15.76
CA SER A 130 2.25 -8.36 14.53
C SER A 130 2.57 -7.17 13.60
N VAL A 131 2.05 -5.97 13.89
CA VAL A 131 2.24 -4.80 13.03
C VAL A 131 3.54 -4.09 13.36
N GLY A 132 4.40 -3.89 12.35
CA GLY A 132 5.63 -3.11 12.50
C GLY A 132 5.31 -1.64 12.78
N LEU A 133 6.11 -0.99 13.61
CA LEU A 133 5.95 0.41 13.96
C LEU A 133 7.25 1.17 13.70
N ILE A 134 7.13 2.22 12.88
CA ILE A 134 8.14 3.23 12.68
C ILE A 134 7.61 4.54 13.24
N ALA A 135 8.39 5.14 14.13
CA ALA A 135 8.24 6.54 14.51
C ALA A 135 9.25 7.35 13.71
N ALA A 136 8.80 8.41 13.05
CA ALA A 136 9.66 9.25 12.25
C ALA A 136 9.51 10.71 12.66
N ASP A 137 10.60 11.44 12.71
CA ASP A 137 10.55 12.90 12.86
C ASP A 137 10.31 13.50 11.46
N GLY A 138 9.03 13.58 11.10
CA GLY A 138 8.55 14.00 9.80
C GLY A 138 8.58 15.51 9.66
N VAL A 139 9.75 16.10 9.42
CA VAL A 139 9.93 17.52 9.08
C VAL A 139 9.10 18.46 9.97
N THR A 140 9.17 18.27 11.29
CA THR A 140 8.58 19.19 12.27
C THR A 140 9.22 20.58 12.24
N HIS A 141 10.28 20.75 11.45
CA HIS A 141 10.94 22.01 11.13
C HIS A 141 10.96 22.33 9.64
N LEU A 142 9.83 22.17 8.93
CA LEU A 142 9.60 23.03 7.77
C LEU A 142 9.58 24.47 8.29
N SER A 143 10.75 25.10 8.31
CA SER A 143 10.88 26.47 8.77
C SER A 143 9.90 27.34 7.99
N HIS A 144 9.47 28.46 8.56
CA HIS A 144 8.69 29.46 7.83
C HIS A 144 9.43 29.97 6.58
N ASP A 145 10.74 29.73 6.53
CA ASP A 145 11.63 30.05 5.43
C ASP A 145 11.68 28.89 4.43
N TRP A 146 11.14 29.13 3.24
CA TRP A 146 11.18 28.19 2.12
C TRP A 146 12.60 27.93 1.59
N SER A 147 13.63 28.58 2.14
CA SER A 147 15.04 28.41 1.80
C SER A 147 15.85 27.54 2.76
N SER A 148 15.28 27.09 3.89
CA SER A 148 16.02 26.22 4.82
C SER A 148 16.18 24.83 4.23
N ASP A 149 17.42 24.32 4.23
CA ASP A 149 17.75 22.94 3.85
C ASP A 149 16.77 21.96 4.50
N GLU A 150 16.05 21.17 3.69
CA GLU A 150 15.16 20.14 4.17
C GLU A 150 15.99 19.14 4.99
N ARG A 151 15.71 19.03 6.30
CA ARG A 151 16.36 18.02 7.12
C ARG A 151 15.92 16.64 6.64
N PRO A 152 16.86 15.68 6.50
CA PRO A 152 16.49 14.31 6.17
C PRO A 152 15.56 13.75 7.24
N VAL A 153 14.54 13.00 6.81
CA VAL A 153 13.63 12.30 7.72
C VAL A 153 14.43 11.31 8.55
N SER A 154 14.36 11.45 9.87
CA SER A 154 14.90 10.44 10.79
C SER A 154 13.83 9.37 11.01
N ILE A 155 14.15 8.12 10.66
CA ILE A 155 13.30 6.96 10.88
C ILE A 155 13.84 6.21 12.10
N ASP A 156 12.99 5.93 13.08
CA ASP A 156 13.26 5.01 14.17
C ASP A 156 12.33 3.79 14.08
N VAL A 157 12.93 2.61 13.97
CA VAL A 157 12.18 1.34 13.94
C VAL A 157 11.89 0.94 15.38
N VAL A 158 10.74 1.40 15.89
CA VAL A 158 10.27 1.12 17.25
C VAL A 158 9.94 -0.37 17.43
N ALA A 159 9.42 -1.01 16.39
CA ALA A 159 9.18 -2.44 16.37
C ALA A 159 9.15 -3.02 14.96
N GLU A 160 9.77 -4.18 14.78
CA GLU A 160 9.68 -4.99 13.57
C GLU A 160 8.29 -5.65 13.45
N PRO A 161 7.77 -5.85 12.23
CA PRO A 161 6.57 -6.63 11.99
C PRO A 161 6.85 -8.10 12.22
N GLU A 162 5.80 -8.82 12.58
CA GLU A 162 5.80 -10.29 12.62
C GLU A 162 4.87 -10.79 11.52
N PRO A 163 5.42 -11.25 10.38
CA PRO A 163 4.61 -11.71 9.27
C PRO A 163 3.61 -12.78 9.68
N ARG A 164 2.36 -12.61 9.27
CA ARG A 164 1.24 -13.47 9.61
C ARG A 164 0.64 -14.11 8.35
N SER A 165 -0.11 -15.19 8.52
CA SER A 165 -0.87 -15.76 7.41
C SER A 165 -2.05 -14.85 7.07
N PRO A 166 -2.16 -14.31 5.84
CA PRO A 166 -3.35 -13.57 5.44
C PRO A 166 -4.54 -14.51 5.28
N VAL A 167 -5.75 -13.94 5.28
CA VAL A 167 -6.98 -14.67 4.97
C VAL A 167 -7.03 -14.87 3.44
N PRO A 168 -7.09 -16.12 2.93
CA PRO A 168 -7.01 -16.39 1.49
C PRO A 168 -8.00 -15.58 0.65
N GLU A 169 -9.26 -15.50 1.10
CA GLU A 169 -10.32 -14.73 0.45
C GLU A 169 -9.95 -13.24 0.34
N MET A 170 -9.41 -12.67 1.41
CA MET A 170 -9.08 -11.24 1.49
C MET A 170 -7.85 -10.88 0.65
N ALA A 171 -6.90 -11.81 0.51
CA ALA A 171 -5.78 -11.66 -0.42
C ALA A 171 -6.25 -11.71 -1.89
N LEU A 172 -7.14 -12.64 -2.22
CA LEU A 172 -7.70 -12.78 -3.58
C LEU A 172 -8.61 -11.61 -3.96
N GLU A 173 -9.31 -10.99 -3.00
CA GLU A 173 -10.12 -9.79 -3.25
C GLU A 173 -9.30 -8.57 -3.72
N MET A 174 -7.98 -8.56 -3.46
CA MET A 174 -7.09 -7.52 -4.00
C MET A 174 -6.97 -7.58 -5.53
N LEU A 175 -7.24 -8.74 -6.14
CA LEU A 175 -7.16 -8.94 -7.58
C LEU A 175 -8.39 -8.40 -8.30
N TRP A 176 -8.19 -7.85 -9.49
CA TRP A 176 -9.24 -7.50 -10.43
C TRP A 176 -9.83 -8.75 -11.09
N ALA A 177 -10.94 -8.60 -11.82
CA ALA A 177 -11.63 -9.74 -12.41
C ALA A 177 -10.76 -10.52 -13.40
N GLU A 178 -10.03 -9.84 -14.28
CA GLU A 178 -9.12 -10.50 -15.24
C GLU A 178 -7.88 -11.09 -14.56
N GLU A 179 -7.34 -10.41 -13.56
CA GLU A 179 -6.22 -10.92 -12.76
C GLU A 179 -6.62 -12.19 -11.99
N LEU A 180 -7.83 -12.23 -11.43
CA LEU A 180 -8.36 -13.40 -10.75
C LEU A 180 -8.57 -14.57 -11.73
N ARG A 181 -9.06 -14.32 -12.94
CA ARG A 181 -9.12 -15.35 -14.00
C ARG A 181 -7.74 -15.85 -14.40
N SER A 182 -6.77 -14.95 -14.51
CA SER A 182 -5.38 -15.28 -14.78
C SER A 182 -4.78 -16.14 -13.68
N ALA A 183 -5.07 -15.83 -12.41
CA ALA A 183 -4.69 -16.64 -11.26
C ALA A 183 -5.31 -18.04 -11.34
N CYS A 184 -6.61 -18.18 -11.67
CA CYS A 184 -7.24 -19.48 -11.90
C CYS A 184 -6.50 -20.29 -12.98
N SER A 185 -6.17 -19.67 -14.11
CA SER A 185 -5.45 -20.33 -15.21
C SER A 185 -4.06 -20.80 -14.78
N HIS A 186 -3.32 -19.96 -14.05
CA HIS A 186 -1.99 -20.29 -13.55
C HIS A 186 -2.00 -21.44 -12.54
N LEU A 187 -2.96 -21.41 -11.62
CA LEU A 187 -3.15 -22.41 -10.59
C LEU A 187 -3.87 -23.66 -11.10
N ARG A 188 -4.18 -23.73 -12.40
CA ARG A 188 -4.90 -24.84 -13.05
C ARG A 188 -6.28 -25.12 -12.43
N VAL A 189 -6.92 -24.08 -11.90
CA VAL A 189 -8.29 -24.12 -11.39
C VAL A 189 -9.25 -23.88 -12.54
N SER A 190 -10.00 -24.92 -12.92
CA SER A 190 -10.98 -24.85 -14.02
C SER A 190 -12.18 -24.00 -13.61
N VAL A 191 -12.44 -22.93 -14.36
CA VAL A 191 -13.59 -22.05 -14.17
C VAL A 191 -14.29 -21.80 -15.50
N GLY A 192 -15.62 -21.76 -15.48
CA GLY A 192 -16.40 -21.47 -16.69
C GLY A 192 -16.18 -20.04 -17.19
N SER A 193 -16.46 -19.79 -18.48
CA SER A 193 -16.30 -18.48 -19.11
C SER A 193 -17.15 -17.36 -18.47
N LYS A 194 -18.21 -17.73 -17.75
CA LYS A 194 -19.10 -16.82 -16.99
C LYS A 194 -18.90 -16.88 -15.48
N ALA A 195 -17.78 -17.44 -15.00
CA ALA A 195 -17.51 -17.52 -13.57
C ALA A 195 -17.49 -16.13 -12.92
N THR A 196 -18.20 -15.99 -11.80
CA THR A 196 -18.24 -14.78 -11.01
C THR A 196 -17.01 -14.69 -10.11
N ARG A 197 -16.68 -13.49 -9.60
CA ARG A 197 -15.57 -13.33 -8.64
C ARG A 197 -15.71 -14.24 -7.42
N PRO A 198 -16.87 -14.29 -6.72
CA PRO A 198 -16.99 -15.17 -5.55
C PRO A 198 -16.80 -16.65 -5.90
N ALA A 199 -17.28 -17.10 -7.07
CA ALA A 199 -17.07 -18.47 -7.53
C ALA A 199 -15.59 -18.77 -7.76
N MET A 200 -14.85 -17.87 -8.40
CA MET A 200 -13.40 -18.04 -8.62
C MET A 200 -12.60 -18.02 -7.32
N ILE A 201 -12.90 -17.10 -6.40
CA ILE A 201 -12.24 -17.02 -5.09
C ILE A 201 -12.49 -18.31 -4.30
N LYS A 202 -13.74 -18.78 -4.27
CA LYS A 202 -14.10 -20.03 -3.61
C LYS A 202 -13.33 -21.22 -4.20
N SER A 203 -13.31 -21.36 -5.53
CA SER A 203 -12.61 -22.47 -6.18
C SER A 203 -11.10 -22.46 -5.93
N ILE A 204 -10.46 -21.28 -5.94
CA ILE A 204 -9.04 -21.17 -5.59
C ILE A 204 -8.84 -21.53 -4.10
N GLY A 205 -9.67 -21.01 -3.21
CA GLY A 205 -9.55 -21.26 -1.77
C GLY A 205 -9.77 -22.72 -1.36
N GLU A 206 -10.56 -23.48 -2.12
CA GLU A 206 -10.80 -24.91 -1.87
C GLU A 206 -9.69 -25.81 -2.44
N LEU A 207 -8.99 -25.37 -3.49
CA LEU A 207 -8.07 -26.21 -4.27
C LEU A 207 -6.59 -25.86 -4.12
N CYS A 208 -6.27 -24.66 -3.61
CA CYS A 208 -4.90 -24.17 -3.53
C CYS A 208 -4.51 -23.90 -2.07
N SER A 209 -3.24 -24.15 -1.78
CA SER A 209 -2.62 -23.76 -0.52
C SER A 209 -2.43 -22.24 -0.43
N LEU A 210 -2.28 -21.73 0.79
CA LEU A 210 -2.04 -20.30 1.02
C LEU A 210 -0.76 -19.79 0.32
N SER A 211 0.29 -20.60 0.25
CA SER A 211 1.54 -20.23 -0.42
C SER A 211 1.36 -20.08 -1.94
N GLU A 212 0.61 -20.99 -2.57
CA GLU A 212 0.25 -20.89 -3.99
C GLU A 212 -0.60 -19.65 -4.27
N ILE A 213 -1.58 -19.37 -3.40
CA ILE A 213 -2.41 -18.16 -3.48
C ILE A 213 -1.55 -16.91 -3.37
N GLN A 214 -0.63 -16.86 -2.40
CA GLN A 214 0.25 -15.71 -2.18
C GLN A 214 1.14 -15.44 -3.41
N VAL A 215 1.75 -16.47 -3.99
CA VAL A 215 2.56 -16.35 -5.21
C VAL A 215 1.70 -15.86 -6.39
N ALA A 216 0.49 -16.39 -6.57
CA ALA A 216 -0.41 -15.97 -7.63
C ALA A 216 -0.83 -14.50 -7.46
N VAL A 217 -1.20 -14.09 -6.24
CA VAL A 217 -1.57 -12.69 -5.94
C VAL A 217 -0.38 -11.76 -6.18
N CYS A 218 0.81 -12.10 -5.68
CA CYS A 218 2.03 -11.33 -5.93
C CYS A 218 2.31 -11.16 -7.42
N ARG A 219 2.22 -12.25 -8.19
CA ARG A 219 2.43 -12.24 -9.63
C ARG A 219 1.50 -11.27 -10.34
N GLU A 220 0.20 -11.35 -10.04
CA GLU A 220 -0.79 -10.49 -10.69
C GLU A 220 -0.62 -9.01 -10.29
N LEU A 221 -0.41 -8.72 -9.00
CA LEU A 221 -0.18 -7.36 -8.52
C LEU A 221 1.11 -6.74 -9.08
N ARG A 222 2.18 -7.51 -9.26
CA ARG A 222 3.42 -7.05 -9.91
C ARG A 222 3.23 -6.74 -11.39
N GLY A 223 2.31 -7.43 -12.06
CA GLY A 223 1.99 -7.23 -13.48
C GLY A 223 0.95 -6.14 -13.75
N ARG A 224 0.30 -5.57 -12.72
CA ARG A 224 -0.79 -4.61 -12.88
C ARG A 224 -0.34 -3.29 -13.50
N ASP A 225 -0.87 -2.94 -14.66
CA ASP A 225 -0.47 -1.73 -15.39
C ASP A 225 -1.18 -0.46 -14.91
N ALA A 226 -2.41 -0.58 -14.40
CA ALA A 226 -3.22 0.57 -14.02
C ALA A 226 -3.13 0.87 -12.50
N LEU A 227 -2.05 1.52 -12.11
CA LEU A 227 -1.88 2.10 -10.77
C LEU A 227 -1.61 3.61 -10.90
N TRP A 228 -2.10 4.41 -9.94
CA TRP A 228 -1.86 5.85 -9.92
C TRP A 228 -0.36 6.18 -9.93
N ARG A 229 0.40 5.53 -9.04
CA ARG A 229 1.86 5.60 -8.93
C ARG A 229 2.36 4.22 -8.55
N ALA A 230 3.26 3.68 -9.36
CA ALA A 230 3.95 2.44 -9.09
C ALA A 230 5.22 2.35 -9.94
N ASP A 231 6.14 1.49 -9.55
CA ASP A 231 7.20 1.03 -10.44
C ASP A 231 6.60 0.41 -11.71
N ALA A 232 7.40 0.39 -12.78
CA ALA A 232 7.02 -0.23 -14.04
C ALA A 232 6.50 -1.67 -13.80
N PRO A 233 5.42 -2.10 -14.50
CA PRO A 233 4.90 -3.44 -14.33
C PRO A 233 5.96 -4.49 -14.67
N VAL A 234 6.07 -5.50 -13.80
CA VAL A 234 6.95 -6.64 -14.05
C VAL A 234 6.22 -7.57 -15.02
N ARG A 235 6.56 -7.46 -16.30
CA ARG A 235 5.91 -8.22 -17.37
C ARG A 235 6.10 -9.73 -17.14
N ARG A 236 5.02 -10.47 -17.42
CA ARG A 236 5.03 -11.94 -17.43
C ARG A 236 6.08 -12.40 -18.43
N ARG A 237 7.05 -13.23 -18.01
CA ARG A 237 7.78 -14.04 -19.00
C ARG A 237 6.75 -15.02 -19.59
N ALA A 238 6.69 -15.05 -20.91
CA ALA A 238 5.83 -15.95 -21.67
C ALA A 238 6.18 -17.42 -21.40
#